data_AF-A0A0D7AE53-F1
#
_entry.id   AF-A0A0D7AE53-F1
#
_cell.length_a   1.000
_cell.length_b   1.000
_cell.length_c   1.000
_cell.angle_alpha   90.00
_cell.angle_beta   90.00
_cell.angle_gamma   90.00
#
_symmetry.space_group_name_H-M   'P 1'
#
loop_
_entity.id
_entity.type
_entity.pdbx_description
1 polymer ?
#
loop_
_entity_poly.entity_id
_entity_poly.type
_entity_poly.pdbx_seq_one_letter_code
_entity_poly.pdbx_strand_id
1 'polypeptide(L)'
;FVALFVVPLRLQGTRQWVSGVPADVTRLFDWLEDVVNLHAHILATLRSVASARRFGHVSECLRPFVLRLEVYQPYLVKCGEAVGVIRLLMQDSSSDFGEFLRLQEST
;
A
#
# COMPACT_ATOMS: atom_id res chain seq x y z
N PHE A 1 -5.38 -5.45 5.73
CA PHE A 1 -4.03 -4.85 5.64
C PHE A 1 -4.07 -3.33 5.74
N VAL A 2 -4.49 -2.59 4.70
CA VAL A 2 -4.50 -1.10 4.73
C VAL A 2 -5.30 -0.54 5.93
N ALA A 3 -6.52 -1.02 6.17
CA ALA A 3 -7.34 -0.56 7.28
C ALA A 3 -6.78 -0.85 8.69
N LEU A 4 -5.95 -1.90 8.83
CA LEU A 4 -5.42 -2.36 10.12
C LEU A 4 -4.03 -1.80 10.42
N PHE A 5 -3.18 -1.67 9.39
CA PHE A 5 -1.77 -1.31 9.58
C PHE A 5 -1.41 0.06 9.02
N VAL A 6 -2.16 0.57 8.05
CA VAL A 6 -1.82 1.84 7.36
C VAL A 6 -2.66 2.99 7.89
N VAL A 7 -3.99 2.79 7.96
CA VAL A 7 -4.93 3.83 8.41
C VAL A 7 -4.68 4.28 9.85
N PRO A 8 -4.42 3.40 10.84
CA PRO A 8 -4.20 3.85 12.21
C PRO A 8 -2.91 4.64 12.42
N LEU A 9 -1.96 4.55 11.48
CA LEU A 9 -0.70 5.29 11.51
C LEU A 9 -0.78 6.66 10.80
N ARG A 10 -1.94 7.02 10.25
CA ARG A 10 -2.16 8.34 9.66
C ARG A 10 -2.80 9.25 10.70
N LEU A 11 -2.34 10.51 10.74
CA LEU A 11 -3.04 11.56 11.48
C LEU A 11 -4.43 11.75 10.86
N GLN A 12 -5.47 11.70 11.71
CA GLN A 12 -6.86 11.65 11.30
C GLN A 12 -7.21 12.79 10.32
N GLY A 13 -7.81 12.43 9.19
CA GLY A 13 -8.22 13.39 8.15
C GLY A 13 -7.06 13.96 7.33
N THR A 14 -5.83 13.46 7.50
CA THR A 14 -4.65 13.92 6.76
C THR A 14 -3.92 12.75 6.09
N ARG A 15 -2.98 13.08 5.20
CA ARG A 15 -1.98 12.14 4.67
C ARG A 15 -0.68 12.15 5.47
N GLN A 16 -0.65 12.73 6.67
CA GLN A 16 0.56 12.76 7.48
C GLN A 16 0.67 11.48 8.32
N TRP A 17 1.88 10.97 8.44
CA TRP A 17 2.19 9.85 9.32
C TRP A 17 2.33 10.32 10.76
N VAL A 18 1.91 9.50 11.72
CA VAL A 18 2.17 9.74 13.15
C VAL A 18 3.68 9.79 13.41
N SER A 19 4.10 10.60 14.38
CA SER A 19 5.50 10.68 14.77
C SER A 19 5.97 9.31 15.28
N GLY A 20 7.19 8.91 14.92
CA GLY A 20 7.78 7.63 15.35
C GLY A 20 7.71 6.50 14.31
N VAL A 21 6.97 6.68 13.20
CA VAL A 21 7.03 5.72 12.08
C VAL A 21 8.32 5.96 11.28
N PRO A 22 9.15 4.93 11.04
CA PRO A 22 10.38 5.08 10.25
C PRO A 22 10.11 5.56 8.82
N ALA A 23 11.01 6.41 8.31
CA ALA A 23 10.89 7.00 6.97
C ALA A 23 10.83 5.95 5.84
N ASP A 24 11.44 4.79 6.02
CA ASP A 24 11.40 3.72 5.01
C ASP A 24 10.07 2.97 5.03
N VAL A 25 9.44 2.87 6.20
CA VAL A 25 8.12 2.25 6.37
C VAL A 25 7.03 3.17 5.83
N THR A 26 7.10 4.47 6.14
CA THR A 26 6.16 5.46 5.60
C THR A 26 6.20 5.51 4.07
N ARG A 27 7.40 5.56 3.48
CA ARG A 27 7.58 5.51 2.02
C ARG A 27 7.05 4.21 1.41
N LEU A 28 7.30 3.07 2.04
CA LEU A 28 6.75 1.79 1.57
C LEU A 28 5.22 1.83 1.52
N PHE A 29 4.58 2.35 2.56
CA PHE A 29 3.13 2.46 2.62
C PHE A 29 2.56 3.48 1.64
N ASP A 30 3.25 4.59 1.39
CA ASP A 30 2.87 5.56 0.35
C ASP A 30 2.86 4.88 -1.04
N TRP A 31 3.89 4.10 -1.39
CA TRP A 31 3.89 3.36 -2.66
C TRP A 31 2.83 2.24 -2.71
N LEU A 32 2.53 1.60 -1.58
CA LEU A 32 1.43 0.63 -1.52
C LEU A 32 0.09 1.32 -1.77
N GLU A 33 -0.12 2.52 -1.25
CA GLU A 33 -1.32 3.32 -1.52
C GLU A 33 -1.44 3.63 -3.01
N ASP A 34 -0.35 4.01 -3.67
CA ASP A 34 -0.33 4.23 -5.12
C ASP A 34 -0.65 2.95 -5.92
N VAL A 35 -0.14 1.80 -5.50
CA VAL A 35 -0.46 0.48 -6.07
C VAL A 35 -1.94 0.16 -5.92
N VAL A 36 -2.51 0.38 -4.74
CA VAL A 36 -3.95 0.17 -4.47
C VAL A 36 -4.79 1.11 -5.32
N ASN A 37 -4.41 2.38 -5.42
CA ASN A 37 -5.10 3.37 -6.24
C ASN A 37 -5.04 3.01 -7.74
N LEU A 38 -3.92 2.50 -8.24
CA LEU A 38 -3.83 2.00 -9.61
C LEU A 38 -4.83 0.85 -9.85
N HIS A 39 -4.89 -0.12 -8.93
CA HIS A 39 -5.82 -1.24 -9.02
C HIS A 39 -7.28 -0.83 -8.91
N ALA A 40 -7.61 0.18 -8.10
CA ALA A 40 -8.95 0.74 -8.04
C ALA A 40 -9.38 1.30 -9.41
N HIS A 41 -8.49 2.00 -10.11
CA HIS A 41 -8.76 2.48 -11.47
C HIS A 41 -8.91 1.33 -12.48
N ILE A 42 -8.03 0.33 -12.44
CA ILE A 42 -8.14 -0.86 -13.31
C ILE A 42 -9.49 -1.55 -13.09
N LEU A 43 -9.87 -1.79 -11.84
CA LEU A 43 -11.14 -2.42 -11.50
C LEU A 43 -12.34 -1.61 -11.99
N ALA A 44 -12.32 -0.28 -11.84
CA ALA A 44 -13.37 0.60 -12.34
C ALA A 44 -13.51 0.50 -13.87
N THR A 45 -12.40 0.50 -14.61
CA THR A 45 -12.40 0.32 -16.07
C THR A 45 -12.96 -1.05 -16.46
N LEU A 46 -12.52 -2.13 -15.82
CA LEU A 46 -13.01 -3.49 -16.11
C LEU A 46 -14.51 -3.63 -15.82
N ARG A 47 -15.01 -3.03 -14.72
CA ARG A 47 -16.44 -3.01 -14.39
C ARG A 47 -17.27 -2.26 -15.44
N SER A 48 -16.76 -1.15 -15.94
CA SER A 48 -17.44 -0.37 -16.99
C SER A 48 -17.54 -1.15 -18.31
N VAL A 49 -16.50 -1.91 -18.67
CA VAL A 49 -16.50 -2.75 -19.88
C VAL A 49 -17.46 -3.92 -19.74
N ALA A 50 -17.44 -4.59 -18.58
CA ALA A 50 -18.34 -5.69 -18.28
C ALA A 50 -19.82 -5.26 -18.30
N SER A 51 -20.14 -4.07 -17.74
CA SER A 51 -21.51 -3.56 -17.73
C SER A 51 -22.01 -3.11 -19.10
N ALA A 52 -21.12 -2.62 -19.97
CA ALA A 52 -21.47 -2.19 -21.31
C ALA A 52 -21.80 -3.34 -22.29
N ARG A 53 -21.64 -4.62 -21.87
CA ARG A 53 -21.74 -5.82 -22.74
C ARG A 53 -20.94 -5.71 -24.04
N ARG A 54 -19.93 -4.82 -24.06
CA ARG A 54 -19.00 -4.70 -25.18
C ARG A 54 -18.00 -5.83 -25.01
N PHE A 55 -17.97 -6.76 -25.96
CA PHE A 55 -16.92 -7.77 -26.08
C PHE A 55 -15.58 -7.14 -26.53
N GLY A 56 -15.23 -5.97 -25.99
CA GLY A 56 -13.91 -5.39 -26.16
C GLY A 56 -12.89 -6.30 -25.49
N HIS A 57 -11.78 -6.56 -26.15
CA HIS A 57 -10.73 -7.39 -25.57
C HIS A 57 -10.24 -6.72 -24.28
N VAL A 58 -10.38 -7.41 -23.14
CA VAL A 58 -9.90 -6.93 -21.83
C VAL A 58 -8.48 -6.39 -21.90
N SER A 59 -7.64 -6.98 -22.77
CA SER A 59 -6.28 -6.53 -23.06
C SER A 59 -6.18 -5.09 -23.57
N GLU A 60 -7.12 -4.62 -24.40
CA GLU A 60 -7.16 -3.24 -24.90
C GLU A 60 -7.46 -2.25 -23.77
N CYS A 61 -8.36 -2.64 -22.86
CA CYS A 61 -8.72 -1.84 -21.70
C CYS A 61 -7.58 -1.77 -20.67
N LEU A 62 -6.70 -2.77 -20.63
CA LEU A 62 -5.54 -2.81 -19.75
C LEU A 62 -4.32 -2.06 -20.33
N ARG A 63 -4.24 -1.86 -21.66
CA ARG A 63 -3.10 -1.21 -22.32
C ARG A 63 -2.72 0.15 -21.70
N PRO A 64 -3.65 1.07 -21.36
CA PRO A 64 -3.30 2.35 -20.75
C PRO A 64 -2.64 2.24 -19.36
N PHE A 65 -2.79 1.10 -18.69
CA PHE A 65 -2.25 0.88 -17.35
C PHE A 65 -0.84 0.28 -17.36
N VAL A 66 -0.38 -0.27 -18.49
CA VAL A 66 0.90 -0.98 -18.58
C VAL A 66 2.07 -0.12 -18.10
N LEU A 67 2.18 1.12 -18.59
CA LEU A 67 3.24 2.03 -18.15
C LEU A 67 3.09 2.44 -16.69
N ARG A 68 1.86 2.56 -16.21
CA ARG A 68 1.56 2.96 -14.82
C ARG A 68 1.92 1.87 -13.81
N LEU A 69 2.15 0.63 -14.25
CA LEU A 69 2.69 -0.44 -13.40
C LEU A 69 4.11 -0.13 -12.91
N GLU A 70 4.79 0.89 -13.44
CA GLU A 70 6.07 1.37 -12.91
C GLU A 70 6.00 1.77 -11.43
N VAL A 71 4.82 2.13 -10.92
CA VAL A 71 4.60 2.43 -9.49
C VAL A 71 5.03 1.27 -8.57
N TYR A 72 5.05 0.04 -9.09
CA TYR A 72 5.54 -1.12 -8.33
C TYR A 72 7.05 -1.10 -8.11
N GLN A 73 7.83 -0.47 -8.98
CA GLN A 73 9.29 -0.54 -8.92
C GLN A 73 9.86 -0.11 -7.55
N PRO A 74 9.55 1.08 -7.02
CA PRO A 74 10.09 1.48 -5.72
C PRO A 74 9.55 0.61 -4.58
N TYR A 75 8.28 0.20 -4.64
CA TYR A 75 7.69 -0.71 -3.66
C TYR A 75 8.44 -2.05 -3.60
N LEU A 76 8.65 -2.69 -4.76
CA LEU A 76 9.32 -3.99 -4.84
C LEU A 76 10.79 -3.91 -4.39
N VAL A 77 11.50 -2.86 -4.80
CA VAL A 77 12.91 -2.65 -4.42
C VAL A 77 13.05 -2.45 -2.91
N LYS A 78 12.14 -1.70 -2.29
CA LYS A 78 12.25 -1.30 -0.87
C LYS A 78 11.51 -2.20 0.12
N CYS A 79 10.64 -3.09 -0.36
CA CYS A 79 9.85 -3.96 0.49
C CYS A 79 10.72 -4.81 1.43
N GLY A 80 11.78 -5.44 0.92
CA GLY A 80 12.66 -6.26 1.74
C GLY A 80 13.34 -5.49 2.87
N GLU A 81 13.86 -4.30 2.57
CA GLU A 81 14.51 -3.41 3.53
C GLU A 81 13.53 -2.95 4.62
N ALA A 82 12.36 -2.46 4.21
CA ALA A 82 11.32 -2.00 5.14
C ALA A 82 10.75 -3.13 6.00
N VAL A 83 10.59 -4.35 5.47
CA VAL A 83 10.23 -5.54 6.26
C VAL A 83 11.32 -5.87 7.28
N GLY A 84 12.59 -5.73 6.92
CA GLY A 84 13.71 -5.87 7.85
C GLY A 84 13.65 -4.87 9.01
N VAL A 85 13.41 -3.60 8.70
CA VAL A 85 13.22 -2.53 9.70
C VAL A 85 12.04 -2.82 10.62
N ILE A 86 10.90 -3.22 10.05
CA ILE A 86 9.70 -3.59 10.83
C ILE A 86 10.02 -4.73 11.81
N ARG A 87 10.68 -5.80 11.35
CA ARG A 87 11.04 -6.94 12.21
C ARG A 87 11.96 -6.54 13.35
N LEU A 88 12.94 -5.68 13.08
CA LEU A 88 13.86 -5.18 14.10
C LEU A 88 13.11 -4.36 15.17
N LEU A 89 12.20 -3.48 14.76
CA LEU A 89 11.39 -2.67 15.67
C LEU A 89 10.39 -3.52 16.47
N MET A 90 9.83 -4.58 15.87
CA MET A 90 8.97 -5.53 16.58
C MET A 90 9.72 -6.35 17.64
N GLN A 91 11.03 -6.49 17.56
CA GLN A 91 11.85 -7.14 18.58
C GLN A 91 12.33 -6.17 19.66
N ASP A 92 12.33 -4.88 19.36
CA ASP A 92 12.66 -3.83 20.30
C ASP A 92 11.47 -3.55 21.25
N SER A 93 11.67 -3.83 22.54
CA SER A 93 10.68 -3.56 23.59
C SER A 93 10.53 -2.09 23.91
N SER A 94 11.47 -1.24 23.49
CA SER A 94 11.44 0.22 23.66
C SER A 94 10.86 0.96 22.45
N SER A 95 10.52 0.25 21.37
CA SER A 95 9.93 0.86 20.19
C SER A 95 8.42 0.99 20.31
N ASP A 96 7.91 2.22 20.41
CA ASP A 96 6.46 2.53 20.37
C ASP A 96 5.80 2.00 19.09
N PHE A 97 6.48 2.17 17.94
CA PHE A 97 6.02 1.65 16.66
C PHE A 97 5.99 0.10 16.66
N GLY A 98 7.01 -0.53 17.22
CA GLY A 98 7.05 -1.98 17.40
C GLY A 98 5.93 -2.50 18.30
N GLU A 99 5.64 -1.79 19.40
CA GLU A 99 4.54 -2.11 20.31
C GLU A 99 3.18 -2.03 19.60
N PHE A 100 2.95 -0.95 18.84
CA PHE A 100 1.75 -0.82 18.02
C PHE A 100 1.55 -2.03 17.09
N LEU A 101 2.60 -2.45 16.38
CA LEU A 101 2.51 -3.60 15.47
C LEU A 101 2.20 -4.90 16.20
N ARG A 102 2.83 -5.15 17.36
CA ARG A 102 2.54 -6.33 18.20
C ARG A 102 1.10 -6.36 18.67
N LEU A 103 0.54 -5.21 19.07
CA LEU A 103 -0.87 -5.10 19.46
C LEU A 103 -1.80 -5.41 18.28
N GLN A 104 -1.51 -4.89 17.08
CA GLN A 104 -2.32 -5.18 15.89
C GLN A 104 -2.28 -6.65 15.44
N GLU A 105 -1.16 -7.37 15.59
CA GLU A 105 -1.10 -8.81 15.29
C GLU A 105 -1.91 -9.67 16.28
N SER A 106 -2.10 -9.18 17.51
CA SER A 106 -2.86 -9.87 18.55
C SER A 106 -4.38 -9.66 18.48
N THR A 107 -4.85 -8.83 17.54
CA THR A 107 -6.27 -8.50 17.31
C THR A 107 -6.85 -9.35 16.18
#